data_AF-A0A1V3XBE8-F1
#
_entry.id   AF-A0A1V3XBE8-F1
#
_cell.length_a   1.000
_cell.length_b   1.000
_cell.length_c   1.000
_cell.angle_alpha   90.00
_cell.angle_beta   90.00
_cell.angle_gamma   90.00
#
_symmetry.space_group_name_H-M   'P 1'
#
loop_
_entity.id
_entity.type
_entity.pdbx_description
1 polymer ?
#
loop_
_entity_poly.entity_id
_entity_poly.type
_entity_poly.pdbx_seq_one_letter_code
_entity_poly.pdbx_strand_id
1 'polypeptide(L)' 'MLDGQALNITLTSTADSLDFGLVGCRRSVPHLQRVLGHLETSLKELERAVGL' A
#
# COMPACT_ATOMS: atom_id res chain seq x y z
N MET A 1 16.47 1.34 4.17
CA MET A 1 15.43 1.11 5.20
C MET A 1 16.13 1.20 6.53
N LEU A 2 15.71 2.12 7.40
CA LEU A 2 16.36 2.37 8.70
C LEU A 2 16.28 1.13 9.59
N ASP A 3 17.23 0.98 10.50
CA ASP A 3 17.21 -0.11 11.49
C ASP A 3 15.86 -0.10 12.25
N GLY A 4 15.20 -1.24 12.27
CA GLY A 4 13.90 -1.42 12.93
C GLY A 4 12.66 -1.09 12.08
N GLN A 5 12.80 -0.46 10.91
CA GLN A 5 11.68 -0.29 9.98
C GLN A 5 11.64 -1.49 9.03
N ALA A 6 10.53 -2.22 8.94
CA ALA A 6 10.41 -3.41 8.08
C ALA A 6 9.70 -3.13 6.75
N LEU A 7 8.86 -2.09 6.74
CA LEU A 7 8.03 -1.65 5.62
C LEU A 7 7.94 -0.12 5.64
N ASN A 8 8.04 0.49 4.47
CA ASN A 8 7.65 1.85 4.20
C ASN A 8 6.59 1.85 3.09
N ILE A 9 5.53 2.65 3.26
CA ILE A 9 4.49 2.88 2.27
C ILE A 9 4.51 4.36 1.92
N THR A 10 4.78 4.67 0.66
CA THR A 10 4.78 6.02 0.11
C THR A 10 3.54 6.19 -0.76
N LEU A 11 2.86 7.33 -0.62
CA LEU A 11 1.76 7.70 -1.49
C LEU A 11 2.13 8.94 -2.30
N THR A 12 1.84 8.91 -3.59
CA THR A 12 1.98 10.05 -4.49
C THR A 12 0.66 10.25 -5.22
N SER A 13 0.13 11.47 -5.21
CA SER A 13 -1.05 11.82 -6.00
C SER A 13 -0.62 12.57 -7.25
N THR A 14 -1.16 12.17 -8.39
CA THR A 14 -0.94 12.84 -9.68
C THR A 14 -2.27 12.98 -10.41
N ALA A 15 -2.76 14.21 -10.55
CA ALA A 15 -4.09 14.49 -11.12
C ALA A 15 -5.18 13.60 -10.47
N ASP A 16 -5.82 12.73 -11.25
CA ASP A 16 -6.89 11.84 -10.81
C ASP A 16 -6.40 10.46 -10.34
N SER A 17 -5.09 10.24 -10.24
CA SER A 17 -4.50 8.99 -9.77
C SER A 17 -3.82 9.13 -8.40
N LEU A 18 -3.87 8.03 -7.64
CA LEU A 18 -3.14 7.86 -6.39
C LEU A 18 -2.25 6.61 -6.51
N ASP A 19 -0.94 6.81 -6.46
CA ASP A 19 0.06 5.77 -6.62
C ASP A 19 0.61 5.32 -5.26
N PHE A 20 0.65 4.00 -5.05
CA PHE A 20 1.18 3.38 -3.83
C PHE A 20 2.54 2.75 -4.10
N GLY A 21 3.59 3.27 -3.45
CA GLY A 21 4.92 2.67 -3.43
C GLY A 21 5.16 1.90 -2.13
N LEU A 22 5.40 0.59 -2.21
CA LEU A 22 5.79 -0.21 -1.05
C LEU A 22 7.26 -0.63 -1.14
N VAL A 23 8.02 -0.30 -0.10
CA VAL A 23 9.43 -0.70 0.02
C VAL A 23 9.59 -1.45 1.34
N GLY A 24 9.99 -2.71 1.27
CA GLY A 24 10.08 -3.60 2.44
C GLY A 24 11.34 -4.46 2.48
N CYS A 25 11.76 -4.85 3.68
CA CYS A 25 12.78 -5.87 3.85
C CYS A 25 12.18 -7.27 3.61
N ARG A 26 12.58 -7.95 2.53
CA ARG A 26 12.02 -9.26 2.13
C ARG A 26 12.07 -10.34 3.23
N ARG A 27 13.06 -10.29 4.13
CA ARG A 27 13.18 -11.23 5.26
C ARG A 27 12.15 -10.95 6.35
N SER A 28 11.95 -9.68 6.68
CA SER A 28 11.03 -9.25 7.73
C SER A 28 9.58 -9.20 7.26
N VAL A 29 9.36 -8.96 5.96
CA VAL A 29 8.04 -8.90 5.31
C VAL A 29 8.04 -9.82 4.09
N PRO A 30 7.98 -11.14 4.29
CA PRO A 30 7.85 -12.07 3.18
C PRO A 30 6.53 -11.84 2.44
N HIS A 31 6.53 -12.01 1.13
CA HIS A 31 5.36 -11.82 0.27
C HIS A 31 4.76 -10.40 0.29
N LEU A 32 5.59 -9.36 0.42
CA LEU A 32 5.17 -7.95 0.43
C LEU A 32 4.17 -7.58 -0.68
N GLN A 33 4.28 -8.18 -1.87
CA GLN A 33 3.36 -7.94 -2.98
C GLN A 33 1.89 -8.24 -2.63
N ARG A 34 1.59 -9.09 -1.64
CA ARG A 34 0.21 -9.37 -1.20
C ARG A 34 -0.45 -8.14 -0.59
N VAL A 35 0.34 -7.23 0.00
CA VAL A 35 -0.15 -5.98 0.56
C VAL A 35 -0.80 -5.11 -0.52
N LEU A 36 -0.34 -5.18 -1.78
CA LEU A 36 -1.00 -4.50 -2.90
C LEU A 36 -2.46 -4.95 -3.07
N GLY A 37 -2.72 -6.26 -3.01
CA GLY A 37 -4.08 -6.78 -3.11
C GLY A 37 -4.96 -6.40 -1.91
N HIS A 38 -4.38 -6.31 -0.72
CA HIS A 38 -5.10 -5.83 0.46
C HIS A 38 -5.45 -4.34 0.36
N LEU A 39 -4.54 -3.52 -0.16
CA LEU A 39 -4.79 -2.10 -0.42
C LEU A 39 -5.90 -1.93 -1.47
N GLU A 40 -5.85 -2.67 -2.57
CA GLU A 40 -6.90 -2.64 -3.60
C GLU A 40 -8.27 -3.02 -3.01
N THR A 41 -8.32 -4.08 -2.20
CA THR A 41 -9.57 -4.52 -1.55
C THR A 41 -10.10 -3.44 -0.61
N SER A 42 -9.23 -2.87 0.23
CA SER A 42 -9.61 -1.84 1.22
C SER A 42 -10.08 -0.55 0.55
N LEU A 43 -9.48 -0.16 -0.57
CA LEU A 43 -9.91 1.00 -1.36
C LEU A 43 -11.30 0.79 -1.96
N LYS A 44 -11.57 -0.38 -2.55
CA LYS A 44 -12.91 -0.73 -3.06
C LYS A 44 -13.96 -0.76 -1.96
N GLU A 45 -13.60 -1.26 -0.78
CA GLU A 45 -14.48 -1.24 0.39
C GLU A 45 -14.77 0.19 0.85
N LEU A 46 -13.77 1.06 0.85
CA LEU A 46 -13.93 2.48 1.17
C LEU A 46 -14.82 3.20 0.16
N GLU A 47 -14.58 3.03 -1.15
CA GLU A 47 -15.42 3.58 -2.23
C GLU A 47 -16.89 3.21 -2.04
N ARG A 48 -17.16 1.91 -1.82
CA ARG A 48 -18.52 1.41 -1.53
C ARG A 48 -19.13 2.05 -0.28
N ALA A 49 -18.35 2.22 0.78
CA ALA A 49 -18.83 2.80 2.04
C ALA A 49 -19.19 4.28 1.91
N VAL A 50 -18.51 5.02 1.02
CA VAL A 50 -18.78 6.44 0.78
C VAL A 50 -19.71 6.70 -0.42
N GLY A 51 -20.16 5.64 -1.11
CA GLY A 51 -21.10 5.73 -2.23
C GLY A 51 -20.47 6.22 -3.54
N LEU A 52 -19.17 5.96 -3.72
CA LEU A 52 -18.44 6.16 -4.98
C LEU A 52 -18.49 4.88 -5.84
#